data_AF-A0AAU9AHC2-F1
#
_entry.id   AF-A0AAU9AHC2-F1
#
_cell.length_a   1.000
_cell.length_b   1.000
_cell.length_c   1.000
_cell.angle_alpha   90.00
_cell.angle_beta   90.00
_cell.angle_gamma   90.00
#
_symmetry.space_group_name_H-M   'P 1'
#
loop_
_entity.id
_entity.type
_entity.pdbx_description
1 polymer ?
#
loop_
_entity_poly.entity_id
_entity_poly.type
_entity_poly.pdbx_seq_one_letter_code
_entity_poly.pdbx_strand_id
1 'polypeptide(L)'
;MNLHASPVPSAAAAAPPCFAGLPAPDSDDFETLSAFCETHRIEALAALPWVAAEVAQSCGFAAMLRLAHRHGGRRVYLPRGRNACAARLGLELDAAAHRRLLDRASAAGTIEVPSAWGVFVALRRVAIRAALRAGCDQREIAHAFGVTERHLRREVDSLQVRGGDAAVRTPESRQ
;
A
#
# COMPACT_ATOMS: atom_id res chain seq x y z
N MET A 1 16.87 -1.09 47.91
CA MET A 1 16.73 0.06 46.99
C MET A 1 16.41 -0.50 45.62
N ASN A 2 15.13 -0.66 45.31
CA ASN A 2 14.69 -1.23 44.03
C ASN A 2 14.37 -0.09 43.07
N LEU A 3 15.11 -0.05 41.97
CA LEU A 3 14.87 0.83 40.83
C LEU A 3 13.58 0.36 40.15
N HIS A 4 12.50 1.14 40.27
CA HIS A 4 11.31 0.94 39.48
C HIS A 4 11.64 1.18 38.01
N ALA A 5 11.54 0.12 37.21
CA ALA A 5 11.46 0.20 35.77
C ALA A 5 10.30 1.13 35.39
N SER A 6 10.61 2.17 34.62
CA SER A 6 9.61 3.03 34.00
C SER A 6 8.68 2.17 33.12
N PRO A 7 7.36 2.31 33.22
CA PRO A 7 6.45 1.63 32.32
C PRO A 7 6.64 2.20 30.91
N VAL A 8 6.89 1.31 29.95
CA VAL A 8 6.74 1.58 28.53
C VAL A 8 5.34 2.17 28.32
N PRO A 9 5.16 3.31 27.62
CA PRO A 9 3.85 3.89 27.47
C PRO A 9 2.97 2.92 26.67
N SER A 10 1.98 2.35 27.36
CA SER A 10 0.87 1.62 26.76
C SER A 10 -0.01 2.61 26.00
N ALA A 11 0.32 2.84 24.73
CA ALA A 11 -0.46 3.64 23.80
C ALA A 11 -1.64 2.85 23.19
N ALA A 12 -2.09 1.78 23.83
CA ALA A 12 -3.10 0.86 23.28
C ALA A 12 -4.56 1.19 23.70
N ALA A 13 -4.80 2.21 24.54
CA ALA A 13 -6.10 2.36 25.22
C ALA A 13 -7.09 3.38 24.61
N ALA A 14 -6.78 4.08 23.51
CA ALA A 14 -7.71 5.07 22.95
C ALA A 14 -7.56 5.38 21.45
N ALA A 15 -6.89 4.51 20.67
CA ALA A 15 -6.89 4.70 19.22
C ALA A 15 -8.29 4.34 18.69
N PRO A 16 -9.02 5.25 18.01
CA PRO A 16 -10.19 4.84 17.22
C PRO A 16 -9.76 3.70 16.29
N PRO A 17 -10.65 2.78 15.90
CA PRO A 17 -10.27 1.65 15.06
C PRO A 17 -9.54 2.21 13.84
N CYS A 18 -8.22 2.03 13.78
CA CYS A 18 -7.31 2.73 12.86
C CYS A 18 -7.54 2.31 11.39
N PHE A 19 -8.61 1.55 11.15
CA PHE A 19 -8.96 0.90 9.91
C PHE A 19 -10.39 1.24 9.50
N ALA A 20 -10.71 2.53 9.37
CA ALA A 20 -11.99 3.04 8.84
C ALA A 20 -11.96 3.34 7.31
N GLY A 21 -10.81 3.21 6.66
CA GLY A 21 -10.64 3.48 5.22
C GLY A 21 -9.35 4.25 4.94
N LEU A 22 -9.20 4.75 3.72
CA LEU A 22 -8.08 5.66 3.41
C LEU A 22 -8.25 6.97 4.21
N PRO A 23 -7.19 7.43 4.90
CA PRO A 23 -7.21 8.72 5.59
C PRO A 23 -7.55 9.88 4.64
N ALA A 24 -8.29 10.88 5.13
CA ALA A 24 -8.62 12.06 4.34
C ALA A 24 -7.34 12.76 3.83
N PRO A 25 -7.32 13.32 2.61
CA PRO A 25 -6.18 14.10 2.15
C PRO A 25 -5.83 15.22 3.13
N ASP A 26 -4.53 15.53 3.25
CA ASP A 26 -4.00 16.62 4.08
C ASP A 26 -4.17 16.41 5.61
N SER A 27 -4.48 15.19 6.07
CA SER A 27 -4.44 14.84 7.49
C SER A 27 -3.08 14.23 7.91
N ASP A 28 -2.78 14.28 9.20
CA ASP A 28 -1.57 13.65 9.76
C ASP A 28 -1.51 12.14 9.47
N ASP A 29 -2.67 11.46 9.51
CA ASP A 29 -2.80 10.04 9.17
C ASP A 29 -2.49 9.78 7.68
N PHE A 30 -2.84 10.71 6.79
CA PHE A 30 -2.53 10.62 5.37
C PHE A 30 -1.03 10.72 5.12
N GLU A 31 -0.38 11.70 5.75
CA GLU A 31 1.08 11.87 5.64
C GLU A 31 1.82 10.68 6.24
N THR A 32 1.35 10.18 7.39
CA THR A 32 1.88 8.95 8.01
C THR A 32 1.75 7.74 7.09
N LEU A 33 0.60 7.55 6.45
CA LEU A 33 0.39 6.45 5.50
C LEU A 33 1.28 6.60 4.25
N SER A 34 1.43 7.81 3.72
CA SER A 34 2.29 8.08 2.58
C SER A 34 3.77 7.76 2.92
N ALA A 35 4.26 8.22 4.07
CA ALA A 35 5.60 7.93 4.55
C ALA A 35 5.83 6.43 4.80
N PHE A 36 4.84 5.73 5.37
CA PHE A 36 4.87 4.27 5.51
C PHE A 36 5.04 3.60 4.15
N CYS A 37 4.28 4.02 3.13
CA CYS A 37 4.37 3.44 1.80
C CYS A 37 5.74 3.68 1.16
N GLU A 38 6.35 4.85 1.34
CA GLU A 38 7.71 5.11 0.85
C GLU A 38 8.76 4.26 1.59
N THR A 39 8.60 4.07 2.90
CA THR A 39 9.48 3.19 3.70
C THR A 39 9.40 1.73 3.21
N HIS A 40 8.21 1.27 2.83
CA HIS A 40 7.95 -0.09 2.34
C HIS A 40 7.68 -0.13 0.83
N ARG A 41 8.39 0.71 0.07
CA ARG A 41 8.07 0.99 -1.34
C ARG A 41 7.92 -0.25 -2.21
N ILE A 42 8.83 -1.22 -2.08
CA ILE A 42 8.84 -2.42 -2.92
C ILE A 42 7.56 -3.24 -2.66
N GLU A 43 7.25 -3.53 -1.40
CA GLU A 43 6.07 -4.28 -1.01
C GLU A 43 4.78 -3.53 -1.33
N ALA A 44 4.75 -2.22 -1.12
CA ALA A 44 3.61 -1.36 -1.43
C ALA A 44 3.30 -1.40 -2.93
N LEU A 45 4.29 -1.15 -3.79
CA LEU A 45 4.11 -1.20 -5.25
C LEU A 45 3.68 -2.60 -5.72
N ALA A 46 4.24 -3.66 -5.15
CA ALA A 46 3.90 -5.03 -5.51
C ALA A 46 2.47 -5.44 -5.08
N ALA A 47 1.91 -4.80 -4.06
CA ALA A 47 0.57 -5.09 -3.56
C ALA A 47 -0.53 -4.31 -4.29
N LEU A 48 -0.19 -3.17 -4.89
CA LEU A 48 -1.16 -2.27 -5.50
C LEU A 48 -1.66 -2.78 -6.86
N PRO A 49 -2.93 -2.53 -7.21
CA PRO A 49 -3.40 -2.68 -8.59
C PRO A 49 -2.57 -1.82 -9.55
N TRP A 50 -2.40 -2.28 -10.79
CA TRP A 50 -1.44 -1.69 -11.72
C TRP A 50 -1.53 -0.16 -11.84
N VAL A 51 -2.72 0.42 -12.01
CA VAL A 51 -2.89 1.88 -12.14
C VAL A 51 -2.35 2.62 -10.90
N ALA A 52 -2.65 2.10 -9.70
CA ALA A 52 -2.17 2.69 -8.47
C ALA A 52 -0.65 2.52 -8.32
N ALA A 53 -0.10 1.35 -8.63
CA ALA A 53 1.34 1.12 -8.63
C ALA A 53 2.08 2.04 -9.62
N GLU A 54 1.54 2.22 -10.83
CA GLU A 54 2.10 3.07 -11.87
C GLU A 54 2.15 4.55 -11.45
N VAL A 55 1.05 5.05 -10.87
CA VAL A 55 0.97 6.42 -10.37
C VAL A 55 1.84 6.61 -9.13
N ALA A 56 1.85 5.65 -8.20
CA ALA A 56 2.74 5.71 -7.04
C ALA A 56 4.22 5.71 -7.46
N GLN A 57 4.57 4.88 -8.44
CA GLN A 57 5.94 4.80 -8.95
C GLN A 57 6.38 6.11 -9.60
N SER A 58 5.49 6.76 -10.37
CA SER A 58 5.83 7.91 -11.20
C SER A 58 5.61 9.26 -10.52
N CYS A 59 4.58 9.36 -9.67
CA CYS A 59 4.12 10.61 -9.06
C CYS A 59 4.19 10.58 -7.52
N GLY A 60 4.60 9.47 -6.92
CA GLY A 60 4.67 9.28 -5.46
C GLY A 60 3.37 8.74 -4.85
N PHE A 61 3.48 8.13 -3.65
CA PHE A 61 2.33 7.52 -2.98
C PHE A 61 1.25 8.54 -2.59
N ALA A 62 1.61 9.75 -2.16
CA ALA A 62 0.64 10.81 -1.87
C ALA A 62 -0.25 11.12 -3.08
N ALA A 63 0.33 11.23 -4.27
CA ALA A 63 -0.42 11.47 -5.51
C ALA A 63 -1.36 10.29 -5.84
N MET A 64 -0.88 9.05 -5.65
CA MET A 64 -1.70 7.85 -5.82
C MET A 64 -2.88 7.80 -4.84
N LEU A 65 -2.67 8.12 -3.56
CA LEU A 65 -3.73 8.14 -2.55
C LEU A 65 -4.78 9.21 -2.88
N ARG A 66 -4.36 10.40 -3.32
CA ARG A 66 -5.28 11.46 -3.79
C ARG A 66 -6.05 11.04 -5.04
N LEU A 67 -5.43 10.32 -5.97
CA LEU A 67 -6.11 9.76 -7.14
C LEU A 67 -7.20 8.77 -6.71
N ALA A 68 -6.89 7.86 -5.79
CA ALA A 68 -7.84 6.88 -5.27
C ALA A 68 -9.03 7.55 -4.55
N HIS A 69 -8.79 8.62 -3.80
CA HIS A 69 -9.85 9.43 -3.20
C HIS A 69 -10.75 10.10 -4.25
N ARG A 70 -10.14 10.74 -5.26
CA ARG A 70 -10.87 11.54 -6.25
C ARG A 70 -11.64 10.70 -7.26
N HIS A 71 -11.05 9.59 -7.68
CA HIS A 71 -11.51 8.81 -8.83
C HIS A 71 -11.73 7.32 -8.53
N GLY A 72 -11.51 6.86 -7.29
CA GLY A 72 -11.55 5.45 -6.96
C GLY A 72 -12.88 4.78 -7.29
N GLY A 73 -12.81 3.57 -7.84
CA GLY A 73 -13.98 2.78 -8.23
C GLY A 73 -14.63 3.25 -9.53
N ARG A 74 -13.99 4.17 -10.27
CA ARG A 74 -14.54 4.75 -11.49
C ARG A 74 -13.65 4.44 -12.68
N ARG A 75 -14.30 4.36 -13.84
CA ARG A 75 -13.64 4.39 -15.14
C ARG A 75 -13.39 5.83 -15.56
N VAL A 76 -12.16 6.17 -15.91
CA VAL A 76 -11.73 7.54 -16.24
C VAL A 76 -11.16 7.57 -17.65
N TYR A 77 -11.70 8.44 -18.49
CA TYR A 77 -11.16 8.72 -19.83
C TYR A 77 -9.80 9.44 -19.73
N LEU A 78 -8.85 8.99 -20.54
CA LEU A 78 -7.51 9.55 -20.67
C LEU A 78 -7.41 10.37 -21.97
N PRO A 79 -7.38 11.71 -21.88
CA PRO A 79 -7.04 12.56 -23.01
C PRO A 79 -5.69 12.16 -23.63
N ARG A 80 -5.58 12.21 -24.96
CA ARG A 80 -4.33 11.93 -25.69
C ARG A 80 -3.20 12.92 -25.38
N GLY A 81 -3.53 14.14 -24.96
CA GLY A 81 -2.56 15.18 -24.62
C GLY A 81 -2.14 15.09 -23.15
N ARG A 82 -0.82 15.11 -22.88
CA ARG A 82 -0.25 14.95 -21.54
C ARG A 82 -0.82 15.93 -20.52
N ASN A 83 -0.88 17.22 -20.84
CA ASN A 83 -1.34 18.25 -19.91
C ASN A 83 -2.84 18.10 -19.59
N ALA A 84 -3.64 17.73 -20.59
CA ALA A 84 -5.06 17.45 -20.38
C ALA A 84 -5.26 16.18 -19.53
N CYS A 85 -4.44 15.15 -19.74
CA CYS A 85 -4.44 13.93 -18.94
C CYS A 85 -4.03 14.20 -17.48
N ALA A 86 -2.95 14.94 -17.28
CA ALA A 86 -2.47 15.41 -15.98
C ALA A 86 -3.57 16.17 -15.21
N ALA A 87 -4.18 17.18 -15.84
CA ALA A 87 -5.27 17.95 -15.24
C ALA A 87 -6.51 17.07 -14.93
N ARG A 88 -6.86 16.15 -15.83
CA ARG A 88 -8.01 15.23 -15.68
C ARG A 88 -7.86 14.32 -14.46
N LEU A 89 -6.64 13.84 -14.20
CA LEU A 89 -6.32 12.93 -13.10
C LEU A 89 -5.91 13.67 -11.82
N GLY A 90 -5.56 14.95 -11.92
CA GLY A 90 -4.97 15.72 -10.82
C GLY A 90 -3.56 15.23 -10.47
N LEU A 91 -2.75 14.91 -11.49
CA LEU A 91 -1.40 14.35 -11.35
C LEU A 91 -0.40 15.16 -12.15
N GLU A 92 0.82 15.26 -11.65
CA GLU A 92 1.97 15.71 -12.44
C GLU A 92 2.55 14.51 -13.20
N LEU A 93 2.28 14.43 -14.51
CA LEU A 93 2.70 13.31 -15.35
C LEU A 93 3.93 13.69 -16.18
N ASP A 94 4.98 12.89 -16.09
CA ASP A 94 6.04 12.90 -17.08
C ASP A 94 5.57 12.22 -18.40
N ALA A 95 6.39 12.32 -19.45
CA ALA A 95 6.05 11.74 -20.75
C ALA A 95 5.95 10.20 -20.72
N ALA A 96 6.74 9.55 -19.86
CA ALA A 96 6.82 8.10 -19.80
C ALA A 96 5.60 7.50 -19.06
N ALA A 97 5.23 8.07 -17.91
CA ALA A 97 4.04 7.74 -17.14
C ALA A 97 2.78 7.97 -17.97
N HIS A 98 2.68 9.12 -18.64
CA HIS A 98 1.56 9.40 -19.54
C HIS A 98 1.41 8.34 -20.64
N ARG A 99 2.52 7.95 -21.29
CA ARG A 99 2.52 6.89 -22.30
C ARG A 99 2.08 5.55 -21.72
N ARG A 100 2.64 5.13 -20.58
CA ARG A 100 2.27 3.85 -19.92
C ARG A 100 0.78 3.79 -19.55
N LEU A 101 0.20 4.92 -19.12
CA LEU A 101 -1.23 5.04 -18.86
C LEU A 101 -2.07 4.86 -20.13
N LEU A 102 -1.66 5.47 -21.25
CA LEU A 102 -2.33 5.30 -22.54
C LEU A 102 -2.19 3.88 -23.09
N ASP A 103 -1.02 3.26 -22.96
CA ASP A 103 -0.74 1.92 -23.48
C ASP A 103 -1.61 0.83 -22.83
N ARG A 104 -2.04 1.07 -21.58
CA ARG A 104 -2.95 0.18 -20.85
C ARG A 104 -4.38 0.70 -20.75
N ALA A 105 -4.71 1.78 -21.45
CA ALA A 105 -6.08 2.20 -21.58
C ALA A 105 -6.87 1.17 -22.40
N SER A 106 -8.15 1.01 -22.08
CA SER A 106 -9.09 0.25 -22.90
C SER A 106 -9.22 0.85 -24.31
N ALA A 107 -9.85 0.12 -25.23
CA ALA A 107 -10.13 0.61 -26.59
C ALA A 107 -10.91 1.94 -26.61
N ALA A 108 -11.71 2.22 -25.57
CA ALA A 108 -12.43 3.48 -25.39
C ALA A 108 -11.56 4.62 -24.83
N GLY A 109 -10.25 4.40 -24.64
CA GLY A 109 -9.32 5.37 -24.06
C GLY A 109 -9.55 5.60 -22.56
N THR A 110 -10.00 4.58 -21.82
CA THR A 110 -10.29 4.70 -20.38
C THR A 110 -9.48 3.73 -19.54
N ILE A 111 -9.16 4.11 -18.31
CA ILE A 111 -8.58 3.24 -17.27
C ILE A 111 -9.56 3.06 -16.11
N GLU A 112 -9.41 1.96 -15.38
CA GLU A 112 -10.14 1.72 -14.14
C GLU A 112 -9.29 2.14 -12.95
N VAL A 113 -9.72 3.16 -12.22
CA VAL A 113 -9.04 3.61 -11.01
C VAL A 113 -9.52 2.73 -9.85
N PRO A 114 -8.62 2.04 -9.12
CA PRO A 114 -9.02 1.18 -8.02
C PRO A 114 -9.73 1.98 -6.93
N SER A 115 -10.73 1.37 -6.28
CA SER A 115 -11.47 2.04 -5.19
C SER A 115 -10.55 2.35 -4.02
N ALA A 116 -10.88 3.41 -3.27
CA ALA A 116 -10.20 3.75 -2.03
C ALA A 116 -10.12 2.55 -1.07
N TRP A 117 -11.23 1.80 -0.95
CA TRP A 117 -11.26 0.57 -0.16
C TRP A 117 -10.29 -0.52 -0.67
N GLY A 118 -10.22 -0.73 -1.99
CA GLY A 118 -9.31 -1.70 -2.58
C GLY A 118 -7.84 -1.34 -2.34
N VAL A 119 -7.48 -0.06 -2.50
CA VAL A 119 -6.13 0.44 -2.19
C VAL A 119 -5.82 0.26 -0.70
N PHE A 120 -6.74 0.65 0.17
CA PHE A 120 -6.61 0.51 1.61
C PHE A 120 -6.39 -0.94 2.06
N VAL A 121 -7.18 -1.90 1.53
CA VAL A 121 -7.01 -3.33 1.85
C VAL A 121 -5.64 -3.84 1.39
N ALA A 122 -5.13 -3.38 0.24
CA ALA A 122 -3.81 -3.76 -0.24
C ALA A 122 -2.71 -3.23 0.70
N LEU A 123 -2.76 -1.94 1.06
CA LEU A 123 -1.79 -1.32 1.96
C LEU A 123 -1.86 -1.89 3.38
N ARG A 124 -3.07 -2.24 3.87
CA ARG A 124 -3.23 -2.97 5.14
C ARG A 124 -2.42 -4.24 5.19
N ARG A 125 -2.49 -5.04 4.12
CA ARG A 125 -1.75 -6.30 4.05
C ARG A 125 -0.25 -6.06 4.10
N VAL A 126 0.24 -4.99 3.49
CA VAL A 126 1.65 -4.59 3.57
C VAL A 126 2.02 -4.26 5.02
N ALA A 127 1.21 -3.46 5.72
CA ALA A 127 1.42 -3.12 7.13
C ALA A 127 1.38 -4.34 8.06
N ILE A 128 0.39 -5.22 7.90
CA ILE A 128 0.31 -6.48 8.65
C ILE A 128 1.58 -7.32 8.45
N ARG A 129 2.03 -7.48 7.19
CA ARG A 129 3.24 -8.26 6.88
C ARG A 129 4.50 -7.62 7.43
N ALA A 130 4.60 -6.29 7.42
CA ALA A 130 5.70 -5.56 8.02
C ALA A 130 5.75 -5.79 9.54
N ALA A 131 4.61 -5.70 10.23
CA ALA A 131 4.51 -5.97 11.66
C ALA A 131 4.87 -7.43 12.01
N LEU A 132 4.40 -8.40 11.21
CA LEU A 132 4.76 -9.81 11.39
C LEU A 132 6.28 -10.03 11.24
N ARG A 133 6.92 -9.41 10.25
CA ARG A 133 8.38 -9.49 10.06
C ARG A 133 9.17 -8.81 11.17
N ALA A 134 8.60 -7.76 11.76
CA ALA A 134 9.18 -7.10 12.93
C ALA A 134 9.04 -7.92 14.23
N GLY A 135 8.38 -9.09 14.18
CA GLY A 135 8.21 -9.97 15.33
C GLY A 135 7.14 -9.51 16.32
N CYS A 136 6.23 -8.61 15.91
CA CYS A 136 5.11 -8.19 16.75
C CYS A 136 4.16 -9.37 17.04
N ASP A 137 3.54 -9.36 18.22
CA ASP A 137 2.62 -10.42 18.62
C ASP A 137 1.36 -10.44 17.72
N GLN A 138 0.93 -11.65 17.34
CA GLN A 138 -0.19 -11.80 16.41
C GLN A 138 -1.52 -11.30 16.98
N ARG A 139 -1.74 -11.39 18.29
CA ARG A 139 -2.97 -10.86 18.90
C ARG A 139 -2.97 -9.35 18.90
N GLU A 140 -1.83 -8.74 19.19
CA GLU A 140 -1.67 -7.29 19.10
C GLU A 140 -1.90 -6.77 17.69
N ILE A 141 -1.33 -7.45 16.67
CA ILE A 141 -1.58 -7.13 15.25
C ILE A 141 -3.07 -7.31 14.93
N ALA A 142 -3.70 -8.41 15.36
CA ALA A 142 -5.11 -8.70 15.10
C ALA A 142 -6.01 -7.58 15.61
N HIS A 143 -5.76 -7.17 16.86
CA HIS A 143 -6.47 -6.08 17.52
C HIS A 143 -6.24 -4.75 16.80
N ALA A 144 -4.98 -4.38 16.55
CA ALA A 144 -4.63 -3.10 15.91
C ALA A 144 -5.25 -2.95 14.52
N PHE A 145 -5.16 -3.98 13.68
CA PHE A 145 -5.63 -3.93 12.29
C PHE A 145 -7.10 -4.34 12.10
N GLY A 146 -7.80 -4.69 13.18
CA GLY A 146 -9.19 -5.16 13.12
C GLY A 146 -9.35 -6.42 12.26
N VAL A 147 -8.46 -7.40 12.44
CA VAL A 147 -8.47 -8.68 11.71
C VAL A 147 -8.56 -9.87 12.64
N THR A 148 -9.05 -11.00 12.13
CA THR A 148 -9.07 -12.24 12.91
C THR A 148 -7.69 -12.89 12.92
N GLU A 149 -7.36 -13.65 13.97
CA GLU A 149 -6.15 -14.47 14.02
C GLU A 149 -6.08 -15.45 12.82
N ARG A 150 -7.23 -15.94 12.35
CA ARG A 150 -7.33 -16.78 11.15
C ARG A 150 -6.84 -16.04 9.89
N HIS A 151 -7.15 -14.75 9.76
CA HIS A 151 -6.63 -13.93 8.66
C HIS A 151 -5.11 -13.80 8.74
N LEU A 152 -4.57 -13.56 9.94
CA LEU A 152 -3.12 -13.45 10.14
C LEU A 152 -2.39 -14.75 9.83
N ARG A 153 -2.93 -15.90 10.24
CA ARG A 153 -2.32 -17.20 9.93
C ARG A 153 -2.14 -17.41 8.43
N ARG A 154 -3.14 -17.06 7.63
CA ARG A 154 -3.03 -17.11 6.16
C ARG A 154 -1.94 -16.21 5.60
N GLU A 155 -1.76 -15.02 6.16
CA GLU A 155 -0.68 -14.12 5.77
C GLU A 155 0.70 -14.69 6.16
N VAL A 156 0.83 -15.27 7.36
CA VAL A 156 2.06 -15.95 7.82
C VAL A 156 2.40 -17.12 6.91
N ASP A 157 1.44 -18.00 6.61
CA ASP A 157 1.64 -19.15 5.71
C ASP A 157 2.13 -18.66 4.33
N SER A 158 1.54 -17.58 3.81
CA SER A 158 1.94 -17.00 2.51
C SER A 158 3.35 -16.42 2.50
N LEU A 159 3.83 -15.92 3.64
CA LEU A 159 5.20 -15.40 3.80
C LEU A 159 6.20 -16.55 3.87
N GLN A 160 5.87 -17.64 4.57
CA GLN A 160 6.73 -18.82 4.67
C GLN A 160 6.92 -19.51 3.31
N VAL A 161 5.87 -19.62 2.50
CA VAL A 161 5.96 -20.17 1.13
C VAL A 161 6.93 -19.34 0.27
N ARG A 162 6.89 -18.00 0.35
CA ARG A 162 7.80 -17.13 -0.41
C ARG A 162 9.25 -17.15 0.11
N GLY A 163 9.45 -17.35 1.41
CA GLY A 163 10.78 -17.48 2.01
C GLY A 163 11.44 -18.82 1.66
N GLY A 164 10.67 -19.90 1.59
CA GLY A 164 11.14 -21.23 1.21
C GLY A 164 11.67 -21.30 -0.24
N ASP A 165 10.98 -20.64 -1.18
CA ASP A 165 11.41 -20.59 -2.59
C ASP A 165 12.70 -19.78 -2.82
N ALA A 166 13.01 -18.82 -1.94
CA ALA A 166 14.24 -18.04 -2.00
C ALA A 166 15.46 -18.81 -1.45
N ALA A 167 15.26 -19.69 -0.48
CA ALA A 167 16.33 -20.48 0.14
C ALA A 167 16.81 -21.67 -0.73
N VAL A 168 16.01 -22.12 -1.71
CA VAL A 168 16.30 -23.30 -2.56
C VAL A 168 17.17 -22.96 -3.78
N ARG A 169 17.52 -21.69 -4.04
CA ARG A 169 18.35 -21.30 -5.20
C ARG A 169 19.78 -20.93 -4.81
N THR A 170 20.53 -21.89 -4.25
CA THR A 170 22.00 -21.82 -4.26
C THR A 170 22.49 -22.76 -5.36
N PRO A 171 23.10 -22.29 -6.47
CA PRO A 171 23.68 -23.21 -7.44
C PRO A 171 24.94 -23.80 -6.84
N GLU A 172 24.96 -25.12 -6.65
CA GLU A 172 26.16 -25.89 -6.39
C GLU A 172 27.20 -25.57 -7.47
N SER A 173 28.31 -24.99 -7.04
CA SER A 173 29.48 -24.77 -7.88
C SER A 173 30.07 -26.13 -8.23
N ARG A 174 29.91 -26.56 -9.49
CA ARG A 174 30.61 -27.72 -10.04
C ARG A 174 32.10 -27.39 -10.11
N GLN A 175 32.89 -28.20 -9.39
CA GLN A 175 34.33 -28.39 -9.63
C GLN A 175 34.55 -29.16 -10.92
#